data_AF-A0A9P7AIC4-F1
#
_entry.id   AF-A0A9P7AIC4-F1
#
_cell.length_a   1.000
_cell.length_b   1.000
_cell.length_c   1.000
_cell.angle_alpha   90.00
_cell.angle_beta   90.00
_cell.angle_gamma   90.00
#
_symmetry.space_group_name_H-M   'P 1'
#
loop_
_entity.id
_entity.type
_entity.pdbx_description
1 polymer ?
#
loop_
_entity_poly.entity_id
_entity_poly.type
_entity_poly.pdbx_seq_one_letter_code
_entity_poly.pdbx_strand_id
1 'polypeptide(L)'
;MNIFEIATRTRHGAAAGILYQRRTKSWFEKTLYEKVLLPDDEMAQEFLECLRRRKMPEEFAETSIKAICLSGDVEFNTVMEILSLCKGIKNLALIPDSEDFQTNVSTVLQILDALPLKVLSLQIGVHLTDTLISHASYLSTITHLEIDRYSMTRDIDIQRFLNLTHLAIWSTINSQEGMKPSLLQRLLSHPALEVLVLRAEDHKILAEFLERHMIYDPRIVLATSRVYIWDDLGRACMTFWELADEKANLTEPNHNKHRCFTRTTLINRISDFMDIEHVPEDDLDHESFQCRIIGNDGTVTWGYYSNTSDGMPMIEDSDYDTEESEDYDNTHEEEGEYAPDEDGIDADAGHHDTDEVDSDGGHDEQ
;
A
#
# COMPACT_ATOMS: atom_id res chain seq x y z
N MET A 1 3.56 20.00 22.42
CA MET A 1 2.35 19.53 21.72
C MET A 1 1.28 20.61 21.87
N ASN A 2 0.85 21.22 20.77
CA ASN A 2 -0.03 22.39 20.80
C ASN A 2 -1.50 21.94 20.97
N ILE A 3 -2.27 22.59 21.86
CA ILE A 3 -3.69 22.24 22.09
C ILE A 3 -4.49 22.22 20.77
N PHE A 4 -4.15 23.10 19.84
CA PHE A 4 -4.78 23.15 18.53
C PHE A 4 -4.45 21.95 17.64
N GLU A 5 -3.26 21.36 17.78
CA GLU A 5 -2.86 20.17 17.03
C GLU A 5 -3.68 18.97 17.48
N ILE A 6 -3.91 18.86 18.79
CA ILE A 6 -4.80 17.85 19.38
C ILE A 6 -6.24 18.08 18.89
N ALA A 7 -6.72 19.33 18.90
CA ALA A 7 -8.06 19.67 18.45
C ALA A 7 -8.27 19.37 16.94
N THR A 8 -7.28 19.65 16.07
CA THR A 8 -7.33 19.32 14.64
C THR A 8 -7.36 17.83 14.34
N ARG A 9 -6.95 16.99 15.29
CA ARG A 9 -6.94 15.54 15.11
C ARG A 9 -8.32 14.92 15.15
N THR A 10 -9.31 15.61 15.74
CA THR A 10 -10.71 15.16 15.77
C THR A 10 -11.52 15.85 14.66
N ARG A 11 -12.38 15.10 13.94
CA ARG A 11 -13.24 15.65 12.86
C ARG A 11 -14.01 16.90 13.32
N HIS A 12 -14.54 16.85 14.55
CA HIS A 12 -15.37 17.91 15.14
C HIS A 12 -14.53 19.13 15.56
N GLY A 13 -13.34 18.91 16.14
CA GLY A 13 -12.43 19.98 16.54
C GLY A 13 -11.83 20.74 15.35
N ALA A 14 -11.58 20.06 14.22
CA ALA A 14 -11.14 20.70 12.98
C ALA A 14 -12.23 21.62 12.39
N ALA A 15 -13.46 21.13 12.26
CA ALA A 15 -14.59 21.90 11.72
C ALA A 15 -14.90 23.13 12.60
N ALA A 16 -14.94 22.97 13.92
CA ALA A 16 -15.13 24.08 14.85
C ALA A 16 -13.97 25.08 14.75
N GLY A 17 -12.71 24.61 14.75
CA GLY A 17 -11.52 25.47 14.70
C GLY A 17 -11.42 26.35 13.44
N ILE A 18 -11.91 25.85 12.30
CA ILE A 18 -11.98 26.60 11.03
C ILE A 18 -12.98 27.76 11.12
N LEU A 19 -14.08 27.59 11.84
CA LEU A 19 -15.15 28.59 11.95
C LEU A 19 -14.76 29.76 12.86
N TYR A 20 -13.87 29.56 13.84
CA TYR A 20 -13.73 30.54 14.91
C TYR A 20 -12.91 31.80 14.58
N GLN A 21 -11.86 31.80 13.73
CA GLN A 21 -11.15 33.04 13.33
C GLN A 21 -10.37 32.93 12.00
N ARG A 22 -10.30 34.03 11.22
CA ARG A 22 -9.47 34.10 9.98
C ARG A 22 -7.98 33.78 10.21
N ARG A 23 -7.44 34.09 11.39
CA ARG A 23 -6.03 33.84 11.71
C ARG A 23 -5.75 32.36 11.98
N THR A 24 -6.64 31.68 12.70
CA THR A 24 -6.50 30.24 12.96
C THR A 24 -6.67 29.43 11.69
N LYS A 25 -7.56 29.86 10.77
CA LYS A 25 -7.77 29.18 9.48
C LYS A 25 -6.47 28.84 8.74
N SER A 26 -5.55 29.80 8.56
CA SER A 26 -4.30 29.55 7.82
C SER A 26 -3.41 28.49 8.47
N TRP A 27 -3.38 28.45 9.80
CA TRP A 27 -2.58 27.48 10.56
C TRP A 27 -3.24 26.09 10.56
N PHE A 28 -4.56 26.06 10.72
CA PHE A 28 -5.37 24.85 10.65
C PHE A 28 -5.28 24.20 9.27
N GLU A 29 -5.46 24.98 8.19
CA GLU A 29 -5.35 24.48 6.82
C GLU A 29 -3.98 23.87 6.56
N LYS A 30 -2.89 24.51 6.97
CA LYS A 30 -1.55 23.94 6.79
C LYS A 30 -1.43 22.57 7.44
N THR A 31 -1.95 22.40 8.65
CA THR A 31 -1.91 21.13 9.39
C THR A 31 -2.82 20.07 8.76
N LEU A 32 -4.01 20.47 8.32
CA LEU A 32 -5.01 19.58 7.72
C LEU A 32 -4.56 19.06 6.34
N TYR A 33 -3.92 19.90 5.53
CA TYR A 33 -3.45 19.56 4.19
C TYR A 33 -2.01 19.02 4.16
N GLU A 34 -1.32 18.94 5.30
CA GLU A 34 0.06 18.44 5.34
C GLU A 34 0.15 17.00 4.82
N LYS A 35 -0.85 16.19 5.16
CA LYS A 35 -1.00 14.80 4.72
C LYS A 35 -2.36 14.62 4.09
N VAL A 36 -2.40 14.15 2.85
CA VAL A 36 -3.63 13.93 2.09
C VAL A 36 -3.72 12.45 1.71
N LEU A 37 -4.86 11.85 2.01
CA LEU A 37 -5.22 10.48 1.59
C LEU A 37 -6.40 10.60 0.63
N LEU A 38 -6.26 10.01 -0.55
CA LEU A 38 -7.27 10.02 -1.60
C LEU A 38 -7.55 8.56 -1.97
N PRO A 39 -8.59 7.94 -1.37
CA PRO A 39 -8.89 6.53 -1.54
C PRO A 39 -9.57 6.21 -2.89
N ASP A 40 -10.23 7.18 -3.50
CA ASP A 40 -10.99 7.01 -4.74
C ASP A 40 -10.97 8.29 -5.59
N ASP A 41 -11.38 8.17 -6.86
CA ASP A 41 -11.39 9.29 -7.79
C ASP A 41 -12.36 10.41 -7.35
N GLU A 42 -13.49 10.08 -6.73
CA GLU A 42 -14.46 11.07 -6.27
C GLU A 42 -13.82 12.03 -5.26
N MET A 43 -13.18 11.50 -4.21
CA MET A 43 -12.45 12.30 -3.23
C MET A 43 -11.26 13.04 -3.86
N ALA A 44 -10.60 12.45 -4.85
CA ALA A 44 -9.50 13.09 -5.57
C ALA A 44 -9.99 14.29 -6.40
N GLN A 45 -11.14 14.20 -7.06
CA GLN A 45 -11.77 15.31 -7.78
C GLN A 45 -12.24 16.39 -6.82
N GLU A 46 -12.90 16.03 -5.72
CA GLU A 46 -13.31 17.00 -4.69
C GLU A 46 -12.10 17.77 -4.12
N PHE A 47 -10.99 17.06 -3.91
CA PHE A 47 -9.73 17.65 -3.49
C PHE A 47 -9.19 18.65 -4.53
N LEU A 48 -9.17 18.28 -5.81
CA LEU A 48 -8.79 19.18 -6.90
C LEU A 48 -9.69 20.41 -6.98
N GLU A 49 -11.01 20.23 -6.87
CA GLU A 49 -11.95 21.35 -6.81
C GLU A 49 -11.66 22.28 -5.63
N CYS A 50 -11.40 21.72 -4.45
CA CYS A 50 -11.03 22.48 -3.26
C CYS A 50 -9.76 23.29 -3.49
N LEU A 51 -8.75 22.73 -4.16
CA LEU A 51 -7.53 23.46 -4.53
C LEU A 51 -7.85 24.57 -5.53
N ARG A 52 -8.58 24.28 -6.62
CA ARG A 52 -8.92 25.23 -7.70
C ARG A 52 -9.72 26.44 -7.20
N ARG A 53 -10.53 26.29 -6.14
CA ARG A 53 -11.27 27.39 -5.50
C ARG A 53 -10.38 28.35 -4.71
N ARG A 54 -9.10 28.02 -4.47
CA ARG A 54 -8.15 28.89 -3.77
C ARG A 54 -7.62 29.98 -4.71
N LYS A 55 -7.26 31.13 -4.13
CA LYS A 55 -6.70 32.26 -4.88
C LYS A 55 -5.35 31.92 -5.55
N MET A 56 -4.55 31.07 -4.91
CA MET A 56 -3.21 30.66 -5.35
C MET A 56 -3.05 29.16 -5.11
N PRO A 57 -3.64 28.30 -5.97
CA PRO A 57 -3.68 26.86 -5.77
C PRO A 57 -2.28 26.25 -5.74
N GLU A 58 -1.43 26.59 -6.70
CA GLU A 58 -0.06 26.05 -6.83
C GLU A 58 0.82 26.38 -5.62
N GLU A 59 0.90 27.66 -5.22
CA GLU A 59 1.69 28.07 -4.06
C GLU A 59 1.18 27.41 -2.76
N PHE A 60 -0.15 27.32 -2.60
CA PHE A 60 -0.72 26.65 -1.44
C PHE A 60 -0.37 25.16 -1.42
N ALA A 61 -0.56 24.46 -2.54
CA ALA A 61 -0.30 23.03 -2.66
C ALA A 61 1.17 22.71 -2.43
N GLU A 62 2.08 23.46 -3.07
CA GLU A 62 3.52 23.32 -2.90
C GLU A 62 3.96 23.54 -1.45
N THR A 63 3.41 24.55 -0.76
CA THR A 63 3.86 24.90 0.59
C THR A 63 3.20 24.07 1.69
N SER A 64 1.95 23.66 1.51
CA SER A 64 1.15 23.03 2.56
C SER A 64 1.19 21.51 2.47
N ILE A 65 1.15 20.92 1.28
CA ILE A 65 1.06 19.47 1.12
C ILE A 65 2.45 18.86 1.11
N LYS A 66 2.69 17.88 1.98
CA LYS A 66 4.00 17.22 2.17
C LYS A 66 3.93 15.72 1.99
N ALA A 67 2.78 15.12 2.26
CA ALA A 67 2.54 13.70 2.04
C ALA A 67 1.24 13.50 1.26
N ILE A 68 1.28 12.63 0.26
CA ILE A 68 0.10 12.19 -0.48
C ILE A 68 0.11 10.67 -0.56
N CYS A 69 -1.05 10.06 -0.32
CA CYS A 69 -1.35 8.68 -0.70
C CYS A 69 -2.49 8.67 -1.72
N LEU A 70 -2.25 8.01 -2.85
CA LEU A 70 -3.20 7.83 -3.95
C LEU A 70 -3.45 6.32 -4.12
N SER A 71 -4.69 5.92 -3.87
CA SER A 71 -5.16 4.53 -4.00
C SER A 71 -5.41 4.14 -5.46
N GLY A 72 -5.74 2.86 -5.68
CA GLY A 72 -5.95 2.24 -7.00
C GLY A 72 -7.16 2.73 -7.75
N ASP A 73 -8.15 3.21 -7.00
CA ASP A 73 -9.43 3.67 -7.54
C ASP A 73 -9.38 5.13 -8.04
N VAL A 74 -8.21 5.77 -8.04
CA VAL A 74 -8.01 7.13 -8.58
C VAL A 74 -7.57 7.06 -10.04
N GLU A 75 -8.27 7.75 -10.94
CA GLU A 75 -7.96 7.73 -12.37
C GLU A 75 -6.57 8.31 -12.66
N PHE A 76 -5.86 7.75 -13.65
CA PHE A 76 -4.51 8.18 -14.03
C PHE A 76 -4.40 9.69 -14.26
N ASN A 77 -5.35 10.28 -15.02
CA ASN A 77 -5.34 11.71 -15.31
C ASN A 77 -5.46 12.56 -14.04
N THR A 78 -6.33 12.15 -13.12
CA THR A 78 -6.52 12.78 -11.81
C THR A 78 -5.24 12.71 -10.98
N VAL A 79 -4.59 11.55 -10.94
CA VAL A 79 -3.30 11.37 -10.26
C VAL A 79 -2.24 12.30 -10.84
N MET A 80 -2.07 12.33 -12.17
CA MET A 80 -1.09 13.19 -12.83
C MET A 80 -1.36 14.67 -12.54
N GLU A 81 -2.63 15.11 -12.56
CA GLU A 81 -2.99 16.49 -12.24
C GLU A 81 -2.63 16.84 -10.80
N ILE A 82 -3.00 16.00 -9.83
CA ILE A 82 -2.68 16.19 -8.41
C ILE A 82 -1.17 16.32 -8.19
N LEU A 83 -0.39 15.40 -8.75
CA LEU A 83 1.07 15.41 -8.60
C LEU A 83 1.71 16.64 -9.27
N SER A 84 1.14 17.10 -10.39
CA SER A 84 1.62 18.31 -11.09
C SER A 84 1.40 19.60 -10.29
N LEU A 85 0.29 19.68 -9.54
CA LEU A 85 -0.05 20.82 -8.68
C LEU A 85 0.74 20.78 -7.37
N CYS A 86 0.93 19.60 -6.81
CA CYS A 86 1.50 19.39 -5.49
C CYS A 86 3.04 19.21 -5.52
N LYS A 87 3.77 20.19 -6.06
CA LYS A 87 5.23 20.09 -6.29
C LYS A 87 6.09 19.97 -5.01
N GLY A 88 5.50 20.21 -3.84
CA GLY A 88 6.18 20.17 -2.55
C GLY A 88 6.13 18.81 -1.84
N ILE A 89 5.61 17.77 -2.48
CA ILE A 89 5.49 16.41 -1.91
C ILE A 89 6.88 15.85 -1.58
N LYS A 90 7.03 15.38 -0.35
CA LYS A 90 8.22 14.66 0.12
C LYS A 90 7.94 13.18 0.35
N ASN A 91 6.70 12.84 0.68
CA ASN A 91 6.28 11.47 0.97
C ASN A 91 5.15 11.10 0.01
N LEU A 92 5.39 10.12 -0.85
CA LEU A 92 4.42 9.68 -1.83
C LEU A 92 4.15 8.19 -1.67
N ALA A 93 2.88 7.82 -1.61
CA ALA A 93 2.42 6.46 -1.82
C ALA A 93 1.54 6.43 -3.07
N LEU A 94 1.90 5.56 -4.00
CA LEU A 94 1.23 5.40 -5.28
C LEU A 94 0.83 3.93 -5.44
N ILE A 95 -0.47 3.67 -5.46
CA ILE A 95 -1.08 2.34 -5.48
C ILE A 95 -2.01 2.24 -6.71
N PRO A 96 -1.57 2.49 -7.95
CA PRO A 96 -2.47 2.55 -9.09
C PRO A 96 -2.97 1.16 -9.50
N ASP A 97 -4.25 1.05 -9.83
CA ASP A 97 -4.84 -0.17 -10.41
C ASP A 97 -5.03 -0.07 -11.94
N SER A 98 -4.75 1.09 -12.54
CA SER A 98 -4.96 1.32 -13.97
C SER A 98 -3.78 0.88 -14.85
N GLU A 99 -4.08 0.20 -15.97
CA GLU A 99 -3.14 -0.10 -17.07
C GLU A 99 -2.50 1.17 -17.66
N ASP A 100 -3.14 2.34 -17.51
CA ASP A 100 -2.63 3.61 -18.03
C ASP A 100 -1.26 3.98 -17.45
N PHE A 101 -0.98 3.59 -16.20
CA PHE A 101 0.33 3.80 -15.60
C PHE A 101 1.43 3.02 -16.32
N GLN A 102 1.10 1.84 -16.87
CA GLN A 102 2.05 1.02 -17.62
C GLN A 102 2.31 1.57 -19.03
N THR A 103 1.29 2.20 -19.65
CA THR A 103 1.44 2.79 -20.99
C THR A 103 2.08 4.17 -20.95
N ASN A 104 2.01 4.88 -19.83
CA ASN A 104 2.48 6.27 -19.67
C ASN A 104 3.70 6.41 -18.74
N VAL A 105 4.59 5.42 -18.69
CA VAL A 105 5.73 5.39 -17.75
C VAL A 105 6.62 6.63 -17.84
N SER A 106 6.84 7.17 -19.03
CA SER A 106 7.66 8.37 -19.23
C SER A 106 7.09 9.61 -18.54
N THR A 107 5.77 9.78 -18.59
CA THR A 107 5.05 10.86 -17.90
C THR A 107 5.16 10.71 -16.39
N VAL A 108 4.94 9.48 -15.89
CA VAL A 108 5.09 9.17 -14.46
C VAL A 108 6.51 9.49 -13.99
N LEU A 109 7.53 9.04 -14.73
CA LEU A 109 8.94 9.32 -14.43
C LEU A 109 9.24 10.82 -14.38
N GLN A 110 8.79 11.59 -15.37
CA GLN A 110 9.01 13.04 -15.42
C GLN A 110 8.41 13.75 -14.20
N ILE A 111 7.22 13.34 -13.78
CA ILE A 111 6.57 13.89 -12.60
C ILE A 111 7.35 13.51 -11.34
N LEU A 112 7.69 12.23 -11.15
CA LEU A 112 8.43 11.78 -9.98
C LEU A 112 9.81 12.44 -9.87
N ASP A 113 10.51 12.64 -10.99
CA ASP A 113 11.80 13.35 -11.05
C ASP A 113 11.70 14.83 -10.67
N ALA A 114 10.53 15.45 -10.87
CA ALA A 114 10.29 16.84 -10.50
C ALA A 114 9.95 17.02 -9.01
N LEU A 115 9.62 15.95 -8.29
CA LEU A 115 9.22 16.00 -6.89
C LEU A 115 10.42 15.84 -5.94
N PRO A 116 10.48 16.59 -4.82
CA PRO A 116 11.56 16.50 -3.84
C PRO A 116 11.38 15.30 -2.89
N LEU A 117 11.18 14.11 -3.45
CA LEU A 117 10.81 12.89 -2.72
C LEU A 117 11.91 12.44 -1.74
N LYS A 118 11.46 11.99 -0.56
CA LYS A 118 12.25 11.40 0.53
C LYS A 118 11.74 10.03 0.93
N VAL A 119 10.43 9.86 0.90
CA VAL A 119 9.74 8.60 1.15
C VAL A 119 8.92 8.27 -0.09
N LEU A 120 9.11 7.08 -0.63
CA LEU A 120 8.37 6.59 -1.79
C LEU A 120 7.86 5.18 -1.50
N SER A 121 6.56 4.99 -1.63
CA SER A 121 5.90 3.68 -1.62
C SER A 121 5.26 3.44 -2.97
N LEU A 122 5.66 2.35 -3.62
CA LEU A 122 5.17 1.93 -4.92
C LEU A 122 4.47 0.59 -4.76
N GLN A 123 3.16 0.59 -4.95
CA GLN A 123 2.36 -0.62 -5.04
C GLN A 123 1.77 -0.70 -6.44
N ILE A 124 2.64 -1.00 -7.39
CA ILE A 124 2.35 -0.94 -8.81
C ILE A 124 2.74 -2.27 -9.46
N GLY A 125 2.24 -2.54 -10.66
CA GLY A 125 2.59 -3.75 -11.40
C GLY A 125 4.11 -3.92 -11.56
N VAL A 126 4.59 -5.15 -11.38
CA VAL A 126 6.00 -5.58 -11.45
C VAL A 126 6.83 -4.85 -12.52
N HIS A 127 6.34 -4.83 -13.78
CA HIS A 127 7.07 -4.27 -14.91
C HIS A 127 7.26 -2.76 -14.83
N LEU A 128 6.27 -2.06 -14.27
CA LEU A 128 6.34 -0.63 -14.07
C LEU A 128 7.35 -0.32 -12.98
N THR A 129 7.32 -1.05 -11.88
CA THR A 129 8.27 -0.92 -10.76
C THR A 129 9.72 -1.02 -11.24
N ASP A 130 10.03 -2.04 -12.04
CA ASP A 130 11.37 -2.21 -12.62
C ASP A 130 11.79 -1.01 -13.47
N THR A 131 10.88 -0.50 -14.28
CA THR A 131 11.17 0.62 -15.18
C THR A 131 11.39 1.91 -14.40
N LEU A 132 10.59 2.17 -13.36
CA LEU A 132 10.72 3.35 -12.51
C LEU A 132 12.07 3.36 -11.78
N ILE A 133 12.46 2.24 -11.18
CA ILE A 133 13.72 2.10 -10.44
C ILE A 133 14.94 2.13 -11.38
N SER A 134 14.78 1.73 -12.65
CA SER A 134 15.89 1.68 -13.59
C SER A 134 16.22 3.03 -14.24
N HIS A 135 15.38 4.07 -14.13
CA HIS A 135 15.56 5.31 -14.92
C HIS A 135 15.54 6.59 -14.11
N ALA A 136 15.09 6.53 -12.86
CA ALA A 136 14.82 7.71 -12.06
C ALA A 136 16.08 8.40 -11.51
N SER A 137 16.09 9.74 -11.60
CA SER A 137 17.07 10.61 -10.95
C SER A 137 16.71 10.89 -9.49
N TYR A 138 15.42 10.86 -9.16
CA TYR A 138 14.89 11.05 -7.80
C TYR A 138 15.40 10.00 -6.80
N LEU A 139 15.89 8.83 -7.25
CA LEU A 139 16.37 7.75 -6.37
C LEU A 139 17.51 8.21 -5.46
N SER A 140 18.30 9.19 -5.91
CA SER A 140 19.38 9.77 -5.11
C SER A 140 18.88 10.54 -3.89
N THR A 141 17.63 11.01 -3.88
CA THR A 141 17.06 11.76 -2.75
C THR A 141 16.24 10.91 -1.80
N ILE A 142 15.83 9.71 -2.23
CA ILE A 142 15.03 8.77 -1.46
C ILE A 142 15.83 8.22 -0.27
N THR A 143 15.18 8.21 0.89
CA THR A 143 15.70 7.67 2.15
C THR A 143 14.91 6.45 2.60
N HIS A 144 13.61 6.43 2.31
CA HIS A 144 12.72 5.33 2.61
C HIS A 144 12.03 4.89 1.33
N LEU A 145 12.20 3.62 0.97
CA LEU A 145 11.59 3.03 -0.21
C LEU A 145 10.78 1.81 0.20
N GLU A 146 9.53 1.78 -0.24
CA GLU A 146 8.69 0.60 -0.18
C GLU A 146 8.31 0.18 -1.59
N ILE A 147 8.47 -1.11 -1.85
CA ILE A 147 8.11 -1.71 -3.13
C ILE A 147 7.23 -2.94 -2.86
N ASP A 148 5.96 -2.85 -3.28
CA ASP A 148 5.13 -4.02 -3.39
C ASP A 148 5.38 -4.72 -4.74
N ARG A 149 5.29 -6.05 -4.73
CA ARG A 149 5.40 -6.92 -5.92
C ARG A 149 6.58 -6.56 -6.85
N TYR A 150 7.80 -6.57 -6.32
CA TYR A 150 9.00 -6.46 -7.15
C TYR A 150 9.34 -7.81 -7.79
N SER A 151 9.52 -7.89 -9.12
CA SER A 151 10.11 -9.09 -9.71
C SER A 151 11.60 -9.08 -9.46
N MET A 152 12.00 -9.92 -8.51
CA MET A 152 13.40 -10.16 -8.13
C MET A 152 14.22 -10.85 -9.24
N THR A 153 13.68 -10.92 -10.47
CA THR A 153 14.35 -11.46 -11.64
C THR A 153 15.45 -10.53 -12.13
N ARG A 154 15.30 -9.21 -11.95
CA ARG A 154 16.30 -8.21 -12.35
C ARG A 154 17.13 -7.74 -11.17
N ASP A 155 18.38 -7.44 -11.48
CA ASP A 155 19.31 -6.90 -10.52
C ASP A 155 18.98 -5.43 -10.24
N ILE A 156 18.39 -5.14 -9.07
CA ILE A 156 18.28 -3.77 -8.57
C ILE A 156 19.69 -3.21 -8.43
N ASP A 157 20.00 -2.15 -9.18
CA ASP A 157 21.21 -1.37 -8.98
C ASP A 157 21.05 -0.49 -7.74
N ILE A 158 21.18 -1.12 -6.56
CA ILE A 158 21.01 -0.44 -5.28
C ILE A 158 22.02 0.70 -5.09
N GLN A 159 23.13 0.72 -5.84
CA GLN A 159 24.13 1.78 -5.76
C GLN A 159 23.61 3.14 -6.20
N ARG A 160 22.48 3.18 -6.94
CA ARG A 160 21.81 4.44 -7.31
C ARG A 160 21.11 5.11 -6.13
N PHE A 161 20.82 4.35 -5.09
CA PHE A 161 20.09 4.80 -3.91
C PHE A 161 21.03 5.33 -2.83
N LEU A 162 21.80 6.36 -3.18
CA LEU A 162 22.91 6.88 -2.35
C LEU A 162 22.53 7.21 -0.89
N ASN A 163 21.27 7.57 -0.65
CA ASN A 163 20.76 7.99 0.66
C ASN A 163 19.74 7.01 1.26
N LEU A 164 19.57 5.82 0.69
CA LEU A 164 18.57 4.85 1.14
C LEU A 164 19.01 4.20 2.45
N THR A 165 18.27 4.55 3.51
CA THR A 165 18.43 4.02 4.86
C THR A 165 17.39 2.95 5.18
N HIS A 166 16.21 3.04 4.56
CA HIS A 166 15.07 2.16 4.85
C HIS A 166 14.51 1.55 3.57
N LEU A 167 14.42 0.23 3.52
CA LEU A 167 13.88 -0.50 2.39
C LEU A 167 12.85 -1.52 2.86
N ALA A 168 11.65 -1.48 2.30
CA ALA A 168 10.61 -2.49 2.52
C ALA A 168 10.29 -3.17 1.19
N ILE A 169 10.29 -4.50 1.18
CA ILE A 169 9.97 -5.27 -0.02
C ILE A 169 8.99 -6.38 0.30
N TRP A 170 7.96 -6.51 -0.54
CA TRP A 170 7.09 -7.66 -0.54
C TRP A 170 7.73 -8.87 -1.23
N SER A 171 7.81 -9.98 -0.51
CA SER A 171 8.44 -11.21 -0.96
C SER A 171 7.41 -12.30 -1.25
N THR A 172 7.38 -12.79 -2.48
CA THR A 172 6.66 -14.01 -2.85
C THR A 172 7.63 -15.19 -2.82
N ILE A 173 8.00 -15.68 -1.64
CA ILE A 173 9.05 -16.72 -1.49
C ILE A 173 8.69 -18.01 -2.27
N ASN A 174 7.40 -18.32 -2.36
CA ASN A 174 6.91 -19.55 -2.97
C ASN A 174 6.70 -19.46 -4.49
N SER A 175 6.95 -18.31 -5.12
CA SER A 175 6.86 -18.19 -6.58
C SER A 175 8.18 -18.59 -7.24
N GLN A 176 8.14 -19.00 -8.52
CA GLN A 176 9.36 -19.21 -9.31
C GLN A 176 10.20 -17.93 -9.44
N GLU A 177 9.60 -16.77 -9.20
CA GLU A 177 10.23 -15.45 -9.15
C GLU A 177 10.62 -15.02 -7.72
N GLY A 178 10.68 -15.97 -6.79
CA GLY A 178 10.92 -15.71 -5.39
C GLY A 178 12.24 -15.01 -5.08
N MET A 179 12.32 -14.48 -3.87
CA MET A 179 13.48 -13.74 -3.37
C MET A 179 14.74 -14.60 -3.40
N LYS A 180 15.78 -14.11 -4.09
CA LYS A 180 17.08 -14.78 -4.18
C LYS A 180 17.96 -14.41 -2.98
N PRO A 181 18.65 -15.37 -2.34
CA PRO A 181 19.58 -15.09 -1.24
C PRO A 181 20.69 -14.11 -1.62
N SER A 182 21.20 -14.21 -2.85
CA SER A 182 22.25 -13.32 -3.39
C SER A 182 21.78 -11.87 -3.50
N LEU A 183 20.52 -11.66 -3.86
CA LEU A 183 19.94 -10.32 -3.91
C LEU A 183 19.84 -9.73 -2.51
N LEU A 184 19.35 -10.48 -1.52
CA LEU A 184 19.32 -10.01 -0.13
C LEU A 184 20.72 -9.63 0.36
N GLN A 185 21.74 -10.45 0.10
CA GLN A 185 23.11 -10.14 0.47
C GLN A 185 23.62 -8.85 -0.19
N ARG A 186 23.24 -8.60 -1.45
CA ARG A 186 23.56 -7.35 -2.15
C ARG A 186 22.80 -6.15 -1.58
N LEU A 187 21.54 -6.31 -1.20
CA LEU A 187 20.79 -5.24 -0.55
C LEU A 187 21.46 -4.87 0.79
N LEU A 188 21.82 -5.89 1.57
CA LEU A 188 22.51 -5.73 2.86
C LEU A 188 23.94 -5.19 2.71
N SER A 189 24.60 -5.34 1.56
CA SER A 189 25.91 -4.72 1.34
C SER A 189 25.83 -3.21 1.09
N HIS A 190 24.63 -2.65 0.96
CA HIS A 190 24.44 -1.20 0.86
C HIS A 190 24.85 -0.51 2.18
N PRO A 191 25.83 0.42 2.16
CA PRO A 191 26.46 0.93 3.37
C PRO A 191 25.57 1.86 4.19
N ALA A 192 24.63 2.56 3.55
CA ALA A 192 23.71 3.45 4.24
C ALA A 192 22.44 2.73 4.73
N LEU A 193 22.24 1.47 4.36
CA LEU A 193 21.01 0.75 4.72
C LEU A 193 21.03 0.40 6.22
N GLU A 194 20.07 0.96 6.95
CA GLU A 194 19.85 0.81 8.38
C GLU A 194 18.77 -0.23 8.68
N VAL A 195 17.69 -0.25 7.89
CA VAL A 195 16.55 -1.17 8.07
C VAL A 195 16.13 -1.79 6.75
N LEU A 196 15.99 -3.12 6.76
CA LEU A 196 15.42 -3.91 5.66
C LEU A 196 14.18 -4.66 6.15
N VAL A 197 13.00 -4.18 5.77
CA VAL A 197 11.74 -4.86 6.08
C VAL A 197 11.41 -5.87 4.97
N LEU A 198 11.30 -7.14 5.33
CA LEU A 198 10.83 -8.19 4.45
C LEU A 198 9.37 -8.49 4.80
N ARG A 199 8.48 -8.29 3.83
CA ARG A 199 7.04 -8.53 4.00
C ARG A 199 6.65 -9.84 3.32
N ALA A 200 5.78 -10.59 3.98
CA ALA A 200 5.13 -11.77 3.40
C ALA A 200 3.75 -11.96 4.04
N GLU A 201 2.95 -12.84 3.45
CA GLU A 201 1.71 -13.31 4.07
C GLU A 201 2.00 -13.92 5.44
N ASP A 202 2.99 -14.82 5.49
CA ASP A 202 3.48 -15.41 6.74
C ASP A 202 4.99 -15.16 6.91
N HIS A 203 5.33 -14.40 7.95
CA HIS A 203 6.70 -14.12 8.35
C HIS A 203 7.51 -15.37 8.75
N LYS A 204 6.84 -16.49 9.11
CA LYS A 204 7.52 -17.76 9.40
C LYS A 204 8.20 -18.32 8.16
N ILE A 205 7.57 -18.20 6.98
CA ILE A 205 8.16 -18.64 5.71
C ILE A 205 9.42 -17.81 5.40
N LEU A 206 9.40 -16.51 5.68
CA LEU A 206 10.59 -15.65 5.58
C LEU A 206 11.68 -16.09 6.55
N ALA A 207 11.34 -16.36 7.80
CA ALA A 207 12.30 -16.83 8.81
C ALA A 207 12.97 -18.13 8.37
N GLU A 208 12.21 -19.14 7.95
CA GLU A 208 12.74 -20.41 7.44
C GLU A 208 13.64 -20.23 6.22
N PHE A 209 13.28 -19.34 5.30
CA PHE A 209 14.10 -19.00 4.15
C PHE A 209 15.45 -18.39 4.58
N LEU A 210 15.44 -17.42 5.49
CA LEU A 210 16.66 -16.79 6.00
C LEU A 210 17.55 -17.79 6.74
N GLU A 211 16.95 -18.67 7.56
CA GLU A 211 17.68 -19.72 8.27
C GLU A 211 18.32 -20.73 7.32
N ARG A 212 17.56 -21.21 6.32
CA ARG A 212 18.06 -22.14 5.29
C ARG A 212 19.28 -21.59 4.55
N HIS A 213 19.32 -20.28 4.34
CA HIS A 213 20.40 -19.58 3.65
C HIS A 213 21.42 -18.92 4.58
N MET A 214 21.32 -19.16 5.90
CA MET A 214 22.23 -18.64 6.91
C MET A 214 22.36 -17.11 6.89
N ILE A 215 21.25 -16.40 6.61
CA ILE A 215 21.21 -14.94 6.57
C ILE A 215 20.74 -14.41 7.91
N TYR A 216 21.69 -13.97 8.73
CA TYR A 216 21.45 -13.37 10.03
C TYR A 216 22.04 -11.95 10.06
N ASP A 217 21.22 -10.96 9.72
CA ASP A 217 21.62 -9.55 9.76
C ASP A 217 20.66 -8.78 10.69
N PRO A 218 21.18 -7.99 11.64
CA PRO A 218 20.34 -7.30 12.60
C PRO A 218 19.41 -6.25 12.00
N ARG A 219 19.71 -5.79 10.79
CA ARG A 219 18.89 -4.80 10.06
C ARG A 219 17.64 -5.40 9.46
N ILE A 220 17.54 -6.73 9.38
CA ILE A 220 16.38 -7.41 8.82
C ILE A 220 15.24 -7.42 9.85
N VAL A 221 14.08 -6.92 9.44
CA VAL A 221 12.82 -6.99 10.18
C VAL A 221 11.77 -7.71 9.34
N LEU A 222 11.12 -8.72 9.90
CA LEU A 222 10.05 -9.47 9.25
C LEU A 222 8.70 -8.86 9.61
N ALA A 223 7.85 -8.63 8.61
CA ALA A 223 6.51 -8.11 8.82
C ALA A 223 5.46 -9.01 8.17
N THR A 224 4.39 -9.31 8.91
CA THR A 224 3.20 -9.97 8.34
C THR A 224 2.27 -8.96 7.72
N SER A 225 1.53 -9.42 6.71
CA SER A 225 0.37 -8.75 6.11
C SER A 225 0.67 -7.61 5.14
N ARG A 226 -0.25 -7.46 4.17
CA ARG A 226 -0.54 -6.22 3.46
C ARG A 226 -1.17 -5.22 4.44
N VAL A 227 -0.42 -4.78 5.44
CA VAL A 227 -0.77 -3.51 6.07
C VAL A 227 -0.56 -2.45 5.01
N TYR A 228 -1.64 -1.95 4.44
CA TYR A 228 -1.60 -0.77 3.61
C TYR A 228 -1.20 0.36 4.56
N ILE A 229 0.09 0.73 4.56
CA ILE A 229 0.71 1.71 5.48
C ILE A 229 -0.02 3.06 5.47
N TRP A 230 -0.91 3.27 4.51
CA TRP A 230 -1.60 4.52 4.28
C TRP A 230 -3.12 4.42 4.41
N ASP A 231 -3.76 3.31 4.00
CA ASP A 231 -5.22 3.13 4.13
C ASP A 231 -5.65 3.03 5.60
N ASP A 232 -4.89 2.32 6.43
CA ASP A 232 -5.17 2.20 7.87
C ASP A 232 -4.76 3.45 8.68
N LEU A 233 -4.19 4.48 8.02
CA LEU A 233 -3.18 5.31 8.67
C LEU A 233 -3.09 6.77 8.24
N GLY A 234 -4.17 7.36 7.70
CA GLY A 234 -4.25 8.73 7.18
C GLY A 234 -3.68 9.90 8.03
N ARG A 235 -3.08 9.65 9.21
CA ARG A 235 -2.33 10.64 10.01
C ARG A 235 -1.00 10.15 10.60
N ALA A 236 -0.70 8.85 10.59
CA ALA A 236 0.38 8.24 11.38
C ALA A 236 1.48 7.54 10.56
N CYS A 237 1.63 7.83 9.26
CA CYS A 237 2.62 7.23 8.33
C CYS A 237 4.10 7.10 8.76
N MET A 238 4.51 7.66 9.91
CA MET A 238 5.81 7.35 10.52
C MET A 238 5.79 6.07 11.35
N THR A 239 4.65 5.59 11.83
CA THR A 239 4.56 4.47 12.78
C THR A 239 5.10 3.17 12.22
N PHE A 240 4.95 2.90 10.93
CA PHE A 240 5.53 1.71 10.30
C PHE A 240 7.07 1.73 10.37
N TRP A 241 7.68 2.83 9.91
CA TRP A 241 9.14 2.94 9.91
C TRP A 241 9.70 3.08 11.32
N GLU A 242 9.03 3.83 12.20
CA GLU A 242 9.37 3.90 13.63
C GLU A 242 9.30 2.54 14.31
N LEU A 243 8.30 1.71 13.97
CA LEU A 243 8.20 0.36 14.49
C LEU A 243 9.30 -0.54 13.92
N ALA A 244 9.61 -0.40 12.63
CA ALA A 244 10.70 -1.12 11.99
C ALA A 244 12.05 -0.75 12.62
N ASP A 245 12.30 0.54 12.89
CA ASP A 245 13.45 1.05 13.63
C ASP A 245 13.51 0.48 15.04
N GLU A 246 12.40 0.51 15.78
CA GLU A 246 12.33 -0.06 17.12
C GLU A 246 12.74 -1.53 17.11
N LYS A 247 12.19 -2.30 16.15
CA LYS A 247 12.51 -3.73 16.01
C LYS A 247 13.97 -3.94 15.60
N ALA A 248 14.48 -3.21 14.61
CA ALA A 248 15.88 -3.27 14.17
C ALA A 248 16.86 -2.99 15.33
N ASN A 249 16.51 -2.04 16.20
CA ASN A 249 17.32 -1.65 17.35
C ASN A 249 17.20 -2.56 18.58
N LEU A 250 16.37 -3.62 18.54
CA LEU A 250 16.31 -4.61 19.63
C LEU A 250 17.67 -5.32 19.77
N THR A 251 18.12 -5.48 21.02
CA THR A 251 19.36 -6.20 21.34
C THR A 251 19.25 -7.69 21.05
N GLU A 252 18.06 -8.26 21.25
CA GLU A 252 17.76 -9.67 21.04
C GLU A 252 16.58 -9.84 20.06
N PRO A 253 16.62 -10.85 19.19
CA PRO A 253 15.50 -11.17 18.30
C PRO A 253 14.28 -11.64 19.11
N ASN A 254 13.08 -11.24 18.68
CA ASN A 254 11.83 -11.60 19.36
C ASN A 254 11.15 -12.85 18.79
N HIS A 255 11.58 -13.38 17.64
CA HIS A 255 11.00 -14.60 17.07
C HIS A 255 11.99 -15.38 16.18
N ASN A 256 12.27 -16.64 16.50
CA ASN A 256 13.13 -17.54 15.70
C ASN A 256 14.45 -16.89 15.22
N LYS A 257 15.19 -16.22 16.12
CA LYS A 257 16.43 -15.47 15.81
C LYS A 257 16.26 -14.26 14.87
N HIS A 258 15.04 -13.94 14.46
CA HIS A 258 14.71 -12.78 13.65
C HIS A 258 13.91 -11.76 14.46
N ARG A 259 13.94 -10.51 13.99
CA ARG A 259 13.11 -9.42 14.51
C ARG A 259 11.83 -9.39 13.69
N CYS A 260 10.69 -9.32 14.34
CA CYS A 260 9.41 -9.24 13.65
C CYS A 260 8.42 -8.31 14.31
N PHE A 261 7.45 -7.84 13.54
CA PHE A 261 6.21 -7.26 14.05
C PHE A 261 5.04 -7.74 13.19
N THR A 262 3.87 -7.83 13.80
CA THR A 262 2.65 -8.26 13.09
C THR A 262 1.80 -7.06 12.71
N ARG A 263 0.78 -7.28 11.87
CA ARG A 263 -0.31 -6.32 11.67
C ARG A 263 -0.88 -5.85 13.00
N THR A 264 -1.13 -6.75 13.95
CA THR A 264 -1.63 -6.41 15.28
C THR A 264 -0.72 -5.47 16.03
N THR A 265 0.60 -5.72 16.00
CA THR A 265 1.58 -4.83 16.64
C THR A 265 1.47 -3.40 16.07
N LEU A 266 1.32 -3.28 14.75
CA LEU A 266 1.19 -1.99 14.09
C LEU A 266 -0.16 -1.32 14.42
N ILE A 267 -1.28 -2.05 14.34
CA ILE A 267 -2.61 -1.54 14.72
C ILE A 267 -2.59 -1.05 16.17
N ASN A 268 -2.07 -1.85 17.09
CA ASN A 268 -2.01 -1.49 18.51
C ASN A 268 -1.13 -0.25 18.76
N ARG A 269 -0.03 -0.11 18.02
CA ARG A 269 0.80 1.11 18.08
C ARG A 269 0.06 2.35 17.60
N ILE A 270 -0.83 2.18 16.63
CA ILE A 270 -1.68 3.26 16.12
C ILE A 270 -2.79 3.56 17.13
N SER A 271 -3.42 2.54 17.69
CA SER A 271 -4.41 2.66 18.76
C SER A 271 -3.84 3.42 19.95
N ASP A 272 -2.61 3.11 20.39
CA ASP A 272 -1.88 3.87 21.42
C ASP A 272 -1.73 5.34 21.06
N PHE A 273 -1.42 5.64 19.79
CA PHE A 273 -1.27 7.00 19.31
C PHE A 273 -2.61 7.76 19.23
N MET A 274 -3.70 7.03 18.96
CA MET A 274 -5.04 7.58 18.81
C MET A 274 -5.89 7.54 20.09
N ASP A 275 -5.38 6.94 21.17
CA ASP A 275 -6.12 6.67 22.42
C ASP A 275 -7.37 5.80 22.18
N ILE A 276 -7.21 4.73 21.37
CA ILE A 276 -8.24 3.75 21.02
C ILE A 276 -7.92 2.40 21.70
N GLU A 277 -8.95 1.59 21.95
CA GLU A 277 -8.81 0.25 22.53
C GLU A 277 -7.96 -0.67 21.63
N HIS A 278 -7.07 -1.45 22.26
CA HIS A 278 -6.21 -2.41 21.58
C HIS A 278 -7.00 -3.55 20.96
N VAL A 279 -6.51 -4.03 19.82
CA VAL A 279 -7.02 -5.25 19.21
C VAL A 279 -6.28 -6.45 19.85
N PRO A 280 -7.01 -7.47 20.36
CA PRO A 280 -6.40 -8.68 20.88
C PRO A 280 -5.53 -9.38 19.82
N GLU A 281 -4.41 -9.98 20.25
CA GLU A 281 -3.49 -10.68 19.34
C GLU A 281 -4.11 -11.93 18.70
N ASP A 282 -5.08 -12.55 19.36
CA ASP A 282 -5.68 -13.82 18.93
C ASP A 282 -6.86 -13.64 17.94
N ASP A 283 -7.38 -12.42 17.74
CA ASP A 283 -8.63 -12.18 16.99
C ASP A 283 -8.43 -11.83 15.50
N LEU A 284 -7.19 -11.74 15.01
CA LEU A 284 -6.87 -11.15 13.70
C LEU A 284 -6.61 -12.16 12.56
N ASP A 285 -6.82 -13.46 12.80
CA ASP A 285 -6.95 -14.45 11.72
C ASP A 285 -8.27 -14.28 10.95
N HIS A 286 -9.17 -13.40 11.41
CA HIS A 286 -10.40 -13.06 10.71
C HIS A 286 -10.22 -11.85 9.78
N GLU A 287 -10.69 -11.98 8.54
CA GLU A 287 -10.65 -10.94 7.50
C GLU A 287 -11.42 -9.66 7.87
N SER A 288 -12.11 -9.64 9.00
CA SER A 288 -12.71 -8.44 9.55
C SER A 288 -12.52 -8.35 11.04
N PHE A 289 -12.33 -7.12 11.54
CA PHE A 289 -12.34 -6.84 12.97
C PHE A 289 -13.24 -5.65 13.27
N GLN A 290 -13.95 -5.74 14.40
CA GLN A 290 -14.69 -4.62 14.96
C GLN A 290 -13.73 -3.79 15.81
N CYS A 291 -13.60 -2.51 15.51
CA CYS A 291 -12.96 -1.58 16.42
C CYS A 291 -14.04 -0.78 17.16
N ARG A 292 -13.77 -0.49 18.43
CA ARG A 292 -14.59 0.38 19.24
C ARG A 292 -14.06 1.80 19.16
N ILE A 293 -14.79 2.70 18.52
CA ILE A 293 -14.45 4.12 18.44
C ILE A 293 -15.23 4.84 19.55
N ILE A 294 -14.51 5.43 20.50
CA ILE A 294 -15.12 6.23 21.56
C ILE A 294 -15.02 7.71 21.17
N GLY A 295 -16.17 8.31 20.85
CA GLY A 295 -16.32 9.73 20.62
C GLY A 295 -16.05 10.56 21.88
N ASN A 296 -15.63 11.81 21.71
CA ASN A 296 -15.34 12.72 22.82
C ASN A 296 -16.56 13.06 23.70
N ASP A 297 -17.77 12.79 23.22
CA ASP A 297 -19.03 12.91 23.97
C ASP A 297 -19.40 11.62 24.73
N GLY A 298 -18.52 10.61 24.69
CA GLY A 298 -18.75 9.29 25.27
C GLY A 298 -19.60 8.37 24.40
N THR A 299 -19.98 8.79 23.18
CA THR A 299 -20.65 7.90 22.23
C THR A 299 -19.70 6.80 21.80
N VAL A 300 -20.20 5.57 21.77
CA VAL A 300 -19.44 4.41 21.32
C VAL A 300 -19.99 4.05 19.96
N THR A 301 -19.17 4.17 18.92
CA THR A 301 -19.47 3.66 17.57
C THR A 301 -18.61 2.44 17.31
N TRP A 302 -19.22 1.39 16.79
CA TRP A 302 -18.51 0.20 16.36
C TRP A 302 -18.23 0.33 14.86
N GLY A 303 -16.95 0.36 14.49
CA GLY A 303 -16.53 0.34 13.10
C GLY A 303 -16.12 -1.07 12.71
N TYR A 304 -16.72 -1.61 11.65
CA TYR A 304 -16.25 -2.85 11.04
C TYR A 304 -15.19 -2.50 9.98
N TYR A 305 -14.01 -3.10 10.13
CA TYR A 305 -12.99 -3.10 9.09
C TYR A 305 -13.01 -4.48 8.43
N SER A 306 -13.28 -4.57 7.13
CA SER A 306 -13.12 -5.81 6.36
C SER A 306 -11.99 -5.68 5.34
N ASN A 307 -11.32 -6.81 5.08
CA ASN A 307 -10.15 -6.94 4.22
C ASN A 307 -10.51 -7.24 2.76
N THR A 308 -11.80 -7.16 2.40
CA THR A 308 -12.25 -7.30 1.00
C THR A 308 -11.97 -5.99 0.28
N SER A 309 -11.33 -6.07 -0.88
CA SER A 309 -10.96 -4.93 -1.75
C SER A 309 -12.12 -4.02 -2.19
N ASP A 310 -13.36 -4.32 -1.79
CA ASP A 310 -14.59 -3.58 -2.14
C ASP A 310 -15.25 -2.89 -0.92
N GLY A 311 -14.53 -2.68 0.19
CA GLY A 311 -15.11 -2.30 1.49
C GLY A 311 -15.52 -0.83 1.65
N MET A 312 -16.73 -0.45 1.20
CA MET A 312 -17.49 0.66 1.79
C MET A 312 -17.82 0.32 3.27
N PRO A 313 -17.65 1.25 4.24
CA PRO A 313 -18.09 1.03 5.60
C PRO A 313 -19.63 0.96 5.64
N MET A 314 -20.17 -0.23 5.87
CA MET A 314 -21.59 -0.42 6.17
C MET A 314 -21.87 0.12 7.58
N ILE A 315 -22.46 1.31 7.65
CA ILE A 315 -23.06 1.82 8.88
C ILE A 315 -24.45 1.19 8.96
N GLU A 316 -24.59 0.08 9.69
CA GLU A 316 -25.91 -0.43 10.03
C GLU A 316 -26.49 0.39 11.20
N ASP A 317 -27.37 1.34 10.87
CA ASP A 317 -28.27 1.94 11.85
C ASP A 317 -29.31 0.87 12.25
N SER A 318 -29.03 0.13 13.33
CA SER A 318 -29.92 -0.91 13.84
C SER A 318 -31.07 -0.31 14.67
N ASP A 319 -32.05 0.30 13.99
CA ASP A 319 -33.37 0.62 14.55
C ASP A 319 -34.46 0.11 13.59
N TYR A 320 -34.68 -1.21 13.56
CA TYR A 320 -35.88 -1.78 12.95
C TYR A 320 -36.56 -2.74 13.93
N ASP A 321 -37.66 -2.25 14.51
CA ASP A 321 -38.70 -3.05 15.15
C ASP A 321 -39.30 -4.01 14.11
N THR A 322 -39.11 -5.31 14.31
CA THR A 322 -39.74 -6.37 13.53
C THR A 322 -41.19 -6.54 14.00
N GLU A 323 -42.15 -5.93 13.28
CA GLU A 323 -43.55 -6.36 13.35
C GLU A 323 -43.74 -7.57 12.43
N GLU A 324 -44.30 -8.62 13.03
CA GLU A 324 -44.74 -9.86 12.42
C GLU A 324 -45.74 -9.61 11.29
N SER A 325 -45.53 -10.24 10.13
CA SER A 325 -46.62 -10.56 9.22
C SER A 325 -46.45 -11.99 8.71
N GLU A 326 -47.31 -12.86 9.25
CA GLU A 326 -47.57 -14.21 8.81
C GLU A 326 -48.21 -14.23 7.40
N ASP A 327 -48.28 -15.45 6.85
CA ASP A 327 -49.00 -15.89 5.65
C ASP A 327 -48.25 -15.75 4.31
N TYR A 328 -47.74 -16.87 3.80
CA TYR A 328 -48.25 -17.45 2.55
C TYR A 328 -47.88 -18.93 2.43
N ASP A 329 -48.93 -19.73 2.27
CA ASP A 329 -48.93 -21.18 2.16
C ASP A 329 -49.02 -21.62 0.69
N ASN A 330 -48.34 -22.74 0.40
CA ASN A 330 -48.67 -23.80 -0.54
C ASN A 330 -48.51 -23.71 -2.09
N THR A 331 -47.86 -24.80 -2.57
CA THR A 331 -48.10 -25.61 -3.78
C THR A 331 -47.70 -25.11 -5.18
N HIS A 332 -46.72 -25.78 -5.80
CA HIS A 332 -47.00 -26.63 -6.97
C HIS A 332 -45.83 -27.58 -7.31
N GLU A 333 -46.14 -28.88 -7.37
CA GLU A 333 -45.45 -29.91 -8.15
C GLU A 333 -45.65 -29.62 -9.65
N GLU A 334 -44.64 -29.83 -10.48
CA GLU A 334 -44.83 -30.53 -11.76
C GLU A 334 -43.51 -31.07 -12.33
N GLU A 335 -43.62 -32.30 -12.82
CA GLU A 335 -42.60 -33.17 -13.38
C GLU A 335 -42.20 -32.73 -14.80
N GLY A 336 -40.98 -33.09 -15.22
CA GLY A 336 -40.51 -32.86 -16.59
C GLY A 336 -39.28 -33.68 -16.92
N GLU A 337 -39.50 -34.96 -17.24
CA GLU A 337 -38.55 -35.85 -17.90
C GLU A 337 -38.12 -35.29 -19.26
N TYR A 338 -36.82 -35.30 -19.57
CA TYR A 338 -36.35 -35.44 -20.95
C TYR A 338 -35.07 -36.29 -20.99
N ALA A 339 -35.13 -37.28 -21.87
CA ALA A 339 -34.18 -38.36 -22.11
C ALA A 339 -32.91 -37.90 -22.87
N PRO A 340 -31.87 -38.75 -22.93
CA PRO A 340 -30.58 -38.44 -23.55
C PRO A 340 -30.55 -38.85 -25.02
N ASP A 341 -29.81 -38.11 -25.84
CA ASP A 341 -29.41 -38.56 -27.18
C ASP A 341 -27.89 -38.74 -27.25
N GLU A 342 -27.53 -39.91 -27.78
CA GLU A 342 -26.20 -40.41 -28.10
C GLU A 342 -25.64 -39.77 -29.40
N ASP A 343 -24.48 -40.29 -29.80
CA ASP A 343 -23.75 -40.11 -31.08
C ASP A 343 -22.78 -38.91 -31.09
N GLY A 344 -21.46 -39.07 -30.96
CA GLY A 344 -20.59 -40.03 -31.64
C GLY A 344 -20.14 -39.44 -32.98
N ILE A 345 -18.85 -39.09 -33.13
CA ILE A 345 -18.07 -39.10 -34.39
C ILE A 345 -16.59 -38.77 -34.08
N ASP A 346 -15.77 -39.78 -34.34
CA ASP A 346 -14.43 -39.86 -34.93
C ASP A 346 -13.30 -38.84 -34.68
N ALA A 347 -12.18 -39.48 -34.37
CA ALA A 347 -10.81 -39.04 -34.50
C ALA A 347 -10.48 -38.40 -35.85
N ASP A 348 -9.63 -37.36 -35.83
CA ASP A 348 -8.63 -37.23 -36.88
C ASP A 348 -7.31 -36.68 -36.33
N ALA A 349 -6.24 -37.31 -36.77
CA ALA A 349 -4.87 -37.09 -36.37
C ALA A 349 -4.20 -36.15 -37.38
N GLY A 350 -3.78 -34.97 -36.93
CA GLY A 350 -2.99 -34.04 -37.73
C GLY A 350 -1.56 -33.96 -37.22
N HIS A 351 -0.66 -34.79 -37.79
CA HIS A 351 0.78 -34.56 -37.77
C HIS A 351 1.09 -33.22 -38.47
N HIS A 352 1.89 -32.38 -37.83
CA HIS A 352 2.64 -31.36 -38.53
C HIS A 352 4.09 -31.36 -38.07
N ASP A 353 4.91 -32.04 -38.88
CA ASP A 353 6.35 -31.83 -38.97
C ASP A 353 6.62 -30.38 -39.38
N THR A 354 7.55 -29.71 -38.70
CA THR A 354 8.26 -28.55 -39.24
C THR A 354 9.74 -28.68 -38.93
N ASP A 355 10.43 -29.22 -39.93
CA ASP A 355 11.77 -28.95 -40.44
C ASP A 355 12.77 -28.19 -39.54
N GLU A 356 13.81 -28.94 -39.17
CA GLU A 356 15.16 -28.47 -38.88
C GLU A 356 15.71 -27.70 -40.10
N VAL A 357 16.15 -26.46 -39.88
CA VAL A 357 16.99 -25.73 -40.84
C VAL A 357 18.36 -25.53 -40.19
N ASP A 358 19.28 -26.42 -40.57
CA ASP A 358 20.72 -26.19 -40.51
C ASP A 358 21.08 -24.94 -41.31
N SER A 359 21.69 -23.96 -40.66
CA SER A 359 22.46 -22.92 -41.35
C SER A 359 23.85 -22.83 -40.71
N ASP A 360 24.68 -23.78 -41.14
CA ASP A 360 26.12 -23.70 -41.12
C ASP A 360 26.56 -22.63 -42.11
N GLY A 361 27.29 -21.62 -41.63
CA GLY A 361 27.62 -20.42 -42.39
C GLY A 361 28.86 -19.76 -41.83
N GLY A 362 29.99 -20.44 -41.97
CA GLY A 362 31.31 -19.82 -41.81
C GLY A 362 31.55 -18.77 -42.89
N HIS A 363 32.19 -17.67 -42.52
CA HIS A 363 33.13 -16.99 -43.39
C HIS A 363 34.26 -16.33 -42.60
N ASP A 364 35.46 -16.66 -43.06
CA ASP A 364 36.76 -16.08 -42.80
C ASP A 364 36.81 -14.56 -42.99
N GLU A 365 37.68 -13.87 -42.24
CA GLU A 365 38.92 -13.24 -42.75
C GLU A 365 39.40 -12.09 -41.85
N GLN A 366 40.71 -12.16 -41.54
CA GLN A 366 41.66 -11.14 -41.05
C GLN A 366 41.75 -10.81 -39.55
#